data_AF-A0A2P2FZA9-F1
#
_entry.id   AF-A0A2P2FZA9-F1
#
_cell.length_a   1.000
_cell.length_b   1.000
_cell.length_c   1.000
_cell.angle_alpha   90.00
_cell.angle_beta   90.00
_cell.angle_gamma   90.00
#
_symmetry.space_group_name_H-M   'P 1'
#
loop_
_entity.id
_entity.type
_entity.pdbx_description
1 polymer ?
#
loop_
_entity_poly.entity_id
_entity_poly.type
_entity_poly.pdbx_seq_one_letter_code
_entity_poly.pdbx_strand_id
1 'polypeptide(L)'
;MVEGEMHIGRFDAAVAEAHGYEIRTRSDGTQYSVRKGAPADALPMNVVEGNCGRSWVWEDGIGNASVRLNTGFHVRNAVAARSWRVQLDDNGGTSTQPFSGGASGAYWDETRIVPGLTRGPGYAVVRSDGSNFAILTDGAVCFSGGPSASTIIY
;
A
#
# COMPACT_ATOMS: atom_id res chain seq x y z
N MET A 1 15.38 16.80 19.12
CA MET A 1 14.40 17.68 18.44
C MET A 1 13.19 16.82 18.16
N VAL A 2 11.98 17.24 18.54
CA VAL A 2 10.77 16.47 18.21
C VAL A 2 10.41 16.82 16.77
N GLU A 3 10.73 15.93 15.85
CA GLU A 3 10.44 16.04 14.43
C GLU A 3 8.93 15.84 14.24
N GLY A 4 8.21 16.89 13.82
CA GLY A 4 6.80 16.75 13.45
C GLY A 4 6.71 16.07 12.10
N GLU A 5 6.30 14.81 12.08
CA GLU A 5 6.10 14.04 10.85
C GLU A 5 5.05 14.69 9.93
N MET A 6 5.31 14.73 8.63
CA MET A 6 4.32 15.20 7.65
C MET A 6 3.21 14.17 7.50
N HIS A 7 1.99 14.63 7.72
CA HIS A 7 0.75 13.86 7.70
C HIS A 7 -0.23 14.49 6.72
N ILE A 8 -1.23 13.74 6.26
CA ILE A 8 -2.33 14.30 5.48
C ILE A 8 -3.13 15.24 6.38
N GLY A 9 -3.07 16.55 6.12
CA GLY A 9 -3.87 17.53 6.85
C GLY A 9 -5.31 17.66 6.33
N ARG A 10 -5.54 17.45 5.03
CA ARG A 10 -6.87 17.53 4.38
C ARG A 10 -6.86 16.89 2.99
N PHE A 11 -8.05 16.60 2.45
CA PHE A 11 -8.23 16.21 1.04
C PHE A 11 -8.90 17.34 0.24
N ASP A 12 -8.51 17.49 -1.02
CA ASP A 12 -9.22 18.30 -2.00
C ASP A 12 -10.20 17.42 -2.78
N ALA A 13 -11.50 17.62 -2.53
CA ALA A 13 -12.55 16.79 -3.12
C ALA A 13 -12.66 16.95 -4.64
N ALA A 14 -12.40 18.14 -5.19
CA ALA A 14 -12.51 18.40 -6.62
C ALA A 14 -11.39 17.68 -7.40
N VAL A 15 -10.18 17.68 -6.83
CA VAL A 15 -9.05 16.91 -7.38
C VAL A 15 -9.34 15.41 -7.29
N ALA A 16 -9.81 14.91 -6.15
CA ALA A 16 -10.16 13.50 -6.01
C ALA A 16 -11.21 13.07 -7.04
N GLU A 17 -12.27 13.85 -7.21
CA GLU A 17 -13.34 13.56 -8.16
C GLU A 17 -12.85 13.57 -9.62
N ALA A 18 -12.05 14.58 -10.01
CA ALA A 18 -11.47 14.69 -11.34
C ALA A 18 -10.62 13.46 -11.73
N HIS A 19 -10.09 12.75 -10.73
CA HIS A 19 -9.24 11.57 -10.92
C HIS A 19 -9.95 10.24 -10.60
N GLY A 20 -11.28 10.24 -10.42
CA GLY A 20 -12.06 9.02 -10.23
C GLY A 20 -12.05 8.47 -8.80
N TYR A 21 -11.83 9.35 -7.82
CA TYR A 21 -11.86 9.05 -6.39
C TYR A 21 -13.01 9.78 -5.70
N GLU A 22 -13.38 9.29 -4.52
CA GLU A 22 -14.27 9.96 -3.58
C GLU A 22 -13.60 10.02 -2.20
N ILE A 23 -13.83 11.13 -1.50
CA ILE A 23 -13.36 11.31 -0.13
C ILE A 23 -14.46 10.83 0.81
N ARG A 24 -14.13 9.87 1.66
CA ARG A 24 -14.99 9.36 2.72
C ARG A 24 -14.49 9.84 4.07
N THR A 25 -15.42 9.92 5.01
CA THR A 25 -15.13 10.35 6.39
C THR A 25 -15.52 9.23 7.33
N ARG A 26 -14.61 8.81 8.21
CA ARG A 26 -14.90 7.87 9.29
C ARG A 26 -15.77 8.52 10.37
N SER A 27 -16.35 7.69 11.24
CA SER A 27 -17.12 8.15 12.40
C SER A 27 -16.29 8.98 13.39
N ASP A 28 -14.96 8.85 13.37
CA ASP A 28 -14.02 9.65 14.17
C ASP A 28 -13.64 10.99 13.52
N GLY A 29 -14.20 11.32 12.35
CA GLY A 29 -13.93 12.55 11.60
C GLY A 29 -12.72 12.47 10.65
N THR A 30 -12.00 11.35 10.63
CA THR A 30 -10.83 11.16 9.74
C THR A 30 -11.29 11.00 8.30
N GLN A 31 -10.78 11.85 7.42
CA GLN A 31 -11.03 11.74 5.98
C GLN A 31 -10.06 10.76 5.32
N TYR A 32 -10.49 10.10 4.25
CA TYR A 32 -9.67 9.22 3.43
C TYR A 32 -10.20 9.13 1.99
N SER A 33 -9.32 8.87 1.02
CA SER A 33 -9.67 8.76 -0.40
C SER A 33 -9.82 7.30 -0.81
N VAL A 34 -10.88 6.97 -1.56
CA VAL A 34 -11.10 5.67 -2.20
C VAL A 34 -11.52 5.85 -3.65
N ARG A 35 -11.39 4.81 -4.47
CA ARG A 35 -11.88 4.86 -5.86
C ARG A 35 -13.41 4.96 -5.88
N LYS A 36 -13.96 5.76 -6.80
CA LYS A 36 -15.42 5.81 -6.99
C LYS A 36 -15.97 4.42 -7.30
N GLY A 37 -17.03 4.03 -6.60
CA GLY A 37 -17.64 2.70 -6.70
C GLY A 37 -16.97 1.61 -5.86
N ALA A 38 -15.98 1.94 -5.03
CA ALA A 38 -15.46 1.02 -4.03
C ALA A 38 -16.59 0.63 -3.04
N PRO A 39 -16.63 -0.61 -2.54
CA PRO A 39 -17.57 -1.03 -1.48
C PRO A 39 -17.54 -0.06 -0.29
N ALA A 40 -18.65 0.13 0.42
CA ALA A 40 -18.76 1.13 1.52
C ALA A 40 -17.76 0.90 2.67
N ASP A 41 -17.27 -0.32 2.79
CA ASP A 41 -16.25 -0.81 3.73
C ASP A 41 -14.82 -0.76 3.18
N ALA A 42 -14.60 -0.26 1.96
CA ALA A 42 -13.26 -0.07 1.41
C ALA A 42 -12.45 0.92 2.26
N LEU A 43 -11.33 0.46 2.80
CA LEU A 43 -10.38 1.23 3.61
C LEU A 43 -9.29 1.84 2.70
N PRO A 44 -8.62 2.94 3.12
CA PRO A 44 -7.81 3.76 2.23
C PRO A 44 -6.75 3.02 1.44
N MET A 45 -6.54 3.50 0.20
CA MET A 45 -5.33 3.26 -0.58
C MET A 45 -4.14 3.93 0.10
N ASN A 46 -3.43 3.21 0.96
CA ASN A 46 -2.38 3.79 1.78
C ASN A 46 -1.09 3.95 0.98
N VAL A 47 -0.78 5.21 0.65
CA VAL A 47 0.50 5.65 0.08
C VAL A 47 1.25 6.37 1.18
N VAL A 48 2.43 5.87 1.53
CA VAL A 48 3.32 6.51 2.51
C VAL A 48 4.49 7.14 1.78
N GLU A 49 4.61 8.45 1.91
CA GLU A 49 5.67 9.29 1.35
C GLU A 49 6.90 9.33 2.29
N GLY A 50 8.08 9.57 1.73
CA GLY A 50 9.36 9.67 2.44
C GLY A 50 10.39 10.47 1.65
N ASN A 51 11.55 10.71 2.26
CA ASN A 51 12.61 11.58 1.70
C ASN A 51 13.22 11.08 0.37
N CYS A 52 12.97 9.83 -0.01
CA CYS A 52 13.54 9.23 -1.20
C CYS A 52 12.48 8.69 -2.19
N GLY A 53 11.20 8.89 -1.88
CA GLY A 53 10.08 8.41 -2.67
C GLY A 53 8.85 8.09 -1.83
N ARG A 54 7.93 7.32 -2.42
CA ARG A 54 6.72 6.83 -1.77
C ARG A 54 6.54 5.34 -1.98
N SER A 55 5.79 4.71 -1.09
CA SER A 55 5.47 3.28 -1.12
C SER A 55 3.98 3.06 -0.87
N TRP A 56 3.43 1.97 -1.40
CA TRP A 56 2.02 1.65 -1.18
C TRP A 56 1.75 0.15 -1.12
N VAL A 57 0.62 -0.18 -0.53
CA VAL A 57 -0.04 -1.48 -0.66
C VAL A 57 -1.54 -1.26 -0.70
N TRP A 58 -2.21 -1.94 -1.62
CA TRP A 58 -3.65 -1.99 -1.79
C TRP A 58 -4.09 -3.44 -1.72
N GLU A 59 -5.23 -3.67 -1.10
CA GLU A 59 -5.80 -4.98 -0.86
C GLU A 59 -7.30 -4.92 -1.14
N ASP A 60 -7.75 -5.70 -2.13
CA ASP A 60 -9.16 -5.78 -2.52
C ASP A 60 -9.66 -7.23 -2.35
N GLY A 61 -10.69 -7.45 -1.54
CA GLY A 61 -11.43 -8.72 -1.55
C GLY A 61 -12.14 -8.92 -2.89
N ILE A 62 -11.85 -10.02 -3.58
CA ILE A 62 -12.39 -10.30 -4.93
C ILE A 62 -13.35 -11.50 -4.97
N GLY A 63 -13.71 -12.04 -3.79
CA GLY A 63 -14.54 -13.23 -3.66
C GLY A 63 -13.76 -14.54 -3.82
N ASN A 64 -14.44 -15.66 -3.59
CA ASN A 64 -13.85 -16.99 -3.58
C ASN A 64 -12.63 -17.10 -2.64
N ALA A 65 -12.76 -16.54 -1.43
CA ALA A 65 -11.72 -16.57 -0.40
C ALA A 65 -10.37 -16.04 -0.92
N SER A 66 -10.41 -14.94 -1.68
CA SER A 66 -9.24 -14.39 -2.36
C SER A 66 -9.18 -12.87 -2.25
N VAL A 67 -7.96 -12.33 -2.25
CA VAL A 67 -7.70 -10.90 -2.40
C VAL A 67 -6.83 -10.62 -3.62
N ARG A 68 -6.96 -9.40 -4.15
CA ARG A 68 -5.99 -8.80 -5.07
C ARG A 68 -5.13 -7.83 -4.29
N LEU A 69 -3.82 -8.10 -4.28
CA LEU A 69 -2.81 -7.17 -3.79
C LEU A 69 -2.24 -6.37 -4.95
N ASN A 70 -2.12 -5.06 -4.80
CA ASN A 70 -1.21 -4.23 -5.60
C ASN A 70 -0.25 -3.53 -4.64
N THR A 71 1.04 -3.59 -4.92
CA THR A 71 2.06 -2.92 -4.09
C THR A 71 3.14 -2.36 -4.97
N GLY A 72 3.81 -1.33 -4.48
CA GLY A 72 4.86 -0.68 -5.24
C GLY A 72 5.51 0.47 -4.52
N PHE A 73 6.37 1.16 -5.28
CA PHE A 73 7.00 2.40 -4.88
C PHE A 73 7.28 3.29 -6.09
N HIS A 74 7.45 4.58 -5.81
CA HIS A 74 8.03 5.54 -6.74
C HIS A 74 9.15 6.28 -6.02
N VAL A 75 10.38 6.04 -6.43
CA VAL A 75 11.60 6.57 -5.82
C VAL A 75 12.24 7.62 -6.71
N ARG A 76 13.24 8.34 -6.20
CA ARG A 76 13.86 9.47 -6.92
C ARG A 76 14.73 9.08 -8.13
N ASN A 77 15.25 7.85 -8.18
CA ASN A 77 16.16 7.36 -9.22
C ASN A 77 15.81 5.93 -9.64
N ALA A 78 16.40 5.45 -10.73
CA ALA A 78 16.28 4.06 -11.15
C ALA A 78 16.75 3.10 -10.05
N VAL A 79 16.18 1.89 -10.06
CA VAL A 79 16.46 0.85 -9.04
C VAL A 79 17.39 -0.19 -9.64
N ALA A 80 18.45 -0.53 -8.92
CA ALA A 80 19.37 -1.62 -9.24
C ALA A 80 18.85 -2.98 -8.71
N ALA A 81 18.27 -2.99 -7.51
CA ALA A 81 17.67 -4.19 -6.91
C ALA A 81 16.64 -3.81 -5.85
N ARG A 82 15.69 -4.69 -5.54
CA ARG A 82 14.70 -4.50 -4.48
C ARG A 82 14.47 -5.76 -3.66
N SER A 83 14.23 -5.57 -2.36
CA SER A 83 13.63 -6.58 -1.47
C SER A 83 12.26 -6.07 -1.09
N TRP A 84 11.20 -6.80 -1.42
CA TRP A 84 9.82 -6.34 -1.16
C TRP A 84 8.94 -7.51 -0.78
N ARG A 85 8.17 -7.37 0.29
CA ARG A 85 7.25 -8.37 0.79
C ARG A 85 6.03 -7.71 1.43
N VAL A 86 4.87 -8.25 1.11
CA VAL A 86 3.62 -7.88 1.76
C VAL A 86 3.30 -8.98 2.77
N GLN A 87 3.21 -8.64 4.05
CA GLN A 87 2.55 -9.51 5.01
C GLN A 87 1.04 -9.36 4.83
N LEU A 88 0.34 -10.48 4.85
CA LEU A 88 -1.12 -10.56 4.82
C LEU A 88 -1.60 -11.36 6.02
N ASP A 89 -2.41 -10.73 6.86
CA ASP A 89 -3.05 -11.34 8.02
C ASP A 89 -4.55 -11.54 7.72
N ASP A 90 -5.06 -12.73 7.99
CA ASP A 90 -6.47 -13.07 7.95
C ASP A 90 -6.87 -13.90 9.19
N ASN A 91 -8.12 -14.35 9.26
CA ASN A 91 -8.61 -15.17 10.39
C ASN A 91 -7.95 -16.56 10.50
N GLY A 92 -7.27 -17.02 9.46
CA GLY A 92 -6.51 -18.29 9.44
C GLY A 92 -5.05 -18.11 9.83
N GLY A 93 -4.54 -16.88 9.86
CA GLY A 93 -3.23 -16.53 10.36
C GLY A 93 -2.50 -15.55 9.46
N THR A 94 -1.17 -15.64 9.47
CA THR A 94 -0.28 -14.73 8.74
C THR A 94 0.38 -15.45 7.57
N SER A 95 0.36 -14.82 6.39
CA SER A 95 1.14 -15.22 5.22
C SER A 95 2.04 -14.08 4.74
N THR A 96 3.03 -14.40 3.91
CA THR A 96 3.94 -13.40 3.32
C THR A 96 4.06 -13.61 1.83
N GLN A 97 3.82 -12.54 1.07
CA GLN A 97 3.82 -12.53 -0.38
C GLN A 97 5.10 -11.84 -0.88
N PRO A 98 6.04 -12.56 -1.52
CA PRO A 98 7.29 -11.97 -1.99
C PRO A 98 7.13 -11.24 -3.33
N PHE A 99 7.67 -10.03 -3.43
CA PHE A 99 7.69 -9.19 -4.64
C PHE A 99 9.09 -8.65 -4.98
N SER A 100 10.13 -9.25 -4.39
CA SER A 100 11.53 -8.90 -4.64
C SER A 100 11.91 -9.08 -6.11
N GLY A 101 12.88 -8.30 -6.58
CA GLY A 101 13.33 -8.38 -7.96
C GLY A 101 14.56 -7.53 -8.25
N GLY A 102 14.97 -7.56 -9.52
CA GLY A 102 16.15 -6.86 -10.02
C GLY A 102 15.86 -5.42 -10.46
N ALA A 103 16.69 -4.96 -11.39
CA ALA A 103 16.68 -3.58 -11.86
C ALA A 103 15.34 -3.16 -12.49
N SER A 104 14.97 -1.90 -12.27
CA SER A 104 13.78 -1.28 -12.84
C SER A 104 13.97 0.23 -12.99
N GLY A 105 12.99 0.91 -13.59
CA GLY A 105 12.87 2.36 -13.49
C GLY A 105 12.62 2.81 -12.04
N ALA A 106 12.46 4.13 -11.89
CA ALA A 106 12.18 4.76 -10.60
C ALA A 106 10.77 4.45 -10.06
N TYR A 107 9.85 4.08 -10.95
CA TYR A 107 8.53 3.60 -10.62
C TYR A 107 8.49 2.07 -10.79
N TRP A 108 7.95 1.38 -9.80
CA TRP A 108 7.66 -0.05 -9.88
C TRP A 108 6.37 -0.36 -9.11
N ASP A 109 5.54 -1.21 -9.69
CA ASP A 109 4.38 -1.80 -9.04
C ASP A 109 4.15 -3.23 -9.54
N GLU A 110 3.48 -4.03 -8.73
CA GLU A 110 3.09 -5.38 -9.09
C GLU A 110 1.75 -5.73 -8.47
N THR A 111 0.93 -6.46 -9.23
CA THR A 111 -0.37 -6.97 -8.79
C THR A 111 -0.34 -8.49 -8.67
N ARG A 112 -0.92 -9.04 -7.61
CA ARG A 112 -1.05 -10.49 -7.38
C ARG A 112 -2.40 -10.85 -6.80
N ILE A 113 -2.98 -11.94 -7.27
CA ILE A 113 -4.13 -12.58 -6.62
C ILE A 113 -3.62 -13.60 -5.61
N VAL A 114 -4.10 -13.51 -4.38
CA VAL A 114 -3.79 -14.45 -3.29
C VAL A 114 -5.06 -15.23 -2.96
N PRO A 115 -5.17 -16.51 -3.36
CA PRO A 115 -6.32 -17.35 -3.07
C PRO A 115 -6.15 -18.14 -1.76
N GLY A 116 -7.23 -18.81 -1.34
CA GLY A 116 -7.19 -19.78 -0.24
C GLY A 116 -7.13 -19.15 1.15
N LEU A 117 -7.69 -17.94 1.29
CA LEU A 117 -7.70 -17.18 2.52
C LEU A 117 -8.90 -17.56 3.40
N THR A 118 -8.87 -17.13 4.65
CA THR A 118 -9.99 -17.32 5.58
C THR A 118 -10.92 -16.11 5.50
N ARG A 119 -12.22 -16.39 5.27
CA ARG A 119 -13.25 -15.35 5.16
C ARG A 119 -13.30 -14.46 6.40
N GLY A 120 -13.58 -13.18 6.20
CA GLY A 120 -13.60 -12.15 7.23
C GLY A 120 -12.58 -11.04 6.98
N PRO A 121 -12.18 -10.28 8.01
CA PRO A 121 -11.23 -9.18 7.85
C PRO A 121 -9.87 -9.67 7.34
N GLY A 122 -9.34 -8.98 6.34
CA GLY A 122 -7.96 -9.12 5.86
C GLY A 122 -7.17 -7.83 6.12
N TYR A 123 -5.87 -7.98 6.37
CA TYR A 123 -4.95 -6.86 6.57
C TYR A 123 -3.61 -7.11 5.87
N ALA A 124 -3.25 -6.24 4.94
CA ALA A 124 -1.99 -6.25 4.24
C ALA A 124 -1.05 -5.13 4.73
N VAL A 125 0.24 -5.42 4.88
CA VAL A 125 1.25 -4.43 5.27
C VAL A 125 2.60 -4.70 4.60
N VAL A 126 3.27 -3.64 4.15
CA VAL A 126 4.69 -3.65 3.82
C VAL A 126 5.43 -2.98 4.96
N ARG A 127 6.18 -3.75 5.76
CA ARG A 127 6.83 -3.21 6.97
C ARG A 127 7.98 -2.24 6.67
N SER A 128 8.13 -1.24 7.54
CA SER A 128 9.28 -0.32 7.61
C SER A 128 10.43 -0.83 8.50
N ASP A 129 10.54 -2.16 8.67
CA ASP A 129 11.52 -2.82 9.57
C ASP A 129 12.94 -2.96 8.96
N GLY A 130 13.24 -2.22 7.90
CA GLY A 130 14.49 -2.32 7.15
C GLY A 130 14.55 -3.48 6.16
N SER A 131 13.56 -4.37 6.12
CA SER A 131 13.58 -5.56 5.27
C SER A 131 12.92 -5.36 3.89
N ASN A 132 12.18 -4.27 3.73
CA ASN A 132 11.56 -3.81 2.49
C ASN A 132 12.28 -2.56 1.98
N PHE A 133 12.95 -2.66 0.83
CA PHE A 133 13.74 -1.59 0.28
C PHE A 133 13.96 -1.68 -1.24
N ALA A 134 14.33 -0.55 -1.83
CA ALA A 134 14.88 -0.42 -3.17
C ALA A 134 16.29 0.19 -3.10
N ILE A 135 17.27 -0.47 -3.72
CA ILE A 135 18.63 0.03 -3.91
C ILE A 135 18.64 0.82 -5.21
N LEU A 136 18.93 2.11 -5.15
CA LEU A 136 18.98 2.99 -6.30
C LEU A 136 20.31 2.85 -7.05
N THR A 137 20.33 3.24 -8.33
CA THR A 137 21.54 3.20 -9.16
C THR A 137 22.64 4.18 -8.70
N ASP A 138 22.31 5.15 -7.83
CA ASP A 138 23.27 6.04 -7.17
C ASP A 138 23.82 5.47 -5.85
N GLY A 139 23.41 4.26 -5.46
CA GLY A 139 23.83 3.58 -4.23
C GLY A 139 22.98 3.90 -2.99
N ALA A 140 22.00 4.81 -3.08
CA ALA A 140 21.09 5.06 -1.97
C ALA A 140 20.14 3.87 -1.74
N VAL A 141 19.77 3.63 -0.48
CA VAL A 141 18.78 2.60 -0.12
C VAL A 141 17.51 3.29 0.38
N CYS A 142 16.42 3.08 -0.34
CA CYS A 142 15.10 3.55 0.00
C CYS A 142 14.34 2.46 0.75
N PHE A 143 13.98 2.71 2.00
CA PHE A 143 13.15 1.79 2.77
C PHE A 143 11.67 2.09 2.58
N SER A 144 10.83 1.06 2.74
CA SER A 144 9.38 1.24 2.75
C SER A 144 8.92 2.15 3.90
N GLY A 145 7.92 2.99 3.62
CA GLY A 145 7.32 3.87 4.61
C GLY A 145 6.36 3.16 5.58
N GLY A 146 6.12 1.87 5.42
CA GLY A 146 5.15 1.14 6.26
C GLY A 146 3.69 1.16 5.78
N PRO A 147 3.38 1.21 4.46
CA PRO A 147 1.99 1.26 4.02
C PRO A 147 1.24 -0.01 4.41
N SER A 148 -0.03 0.16 4.73
CA SER A 148 -0.95 -0.94 5.06
C SER A 148 -2.36 -0.70 4.54
N ALA A 149 -3.07 -1.78 4.20
CA ALA A 149 -4.43 -1.80 3.72
C ALA A 149 -5.23 -2.88 4.47
N SER A 150 -6.56 -2.80 4.38
CA SER A 150 -7.45 -3.83 4.93
C SER A 150 -8.70 -3.94 4.07
N THR A 151 -9.29 -5.13 4.07
CA THR A 151 -10.45 -5.47 3.25
C THR A 151 -11.32 -6.51 3.94
N ILE A 152 -12.43 -6.89 3.31
CA ILE A 152 -13.22 -8.06 3.68
C ILE A 152 -13.00 -9.17 2.65
N ILE A 153 -12.62 -10.35 3.13
CA ILE A 153 -12.43 -11.57 2.35
C ILE A 153 -13.77 -12.30 2.30
N TYR A 154 -14.36 -12.41 1.10
CA TYR A 154 -15.67 -13.04 0.85
C TYR A 154 -15.56 -14.50 0.37
#